data_AF-A0A0G1RZ37-F1
#
_entry.id   AF-A0A0G1RZ37-F1
#
_cell.length_a   1.000
_cell.length_b   1.000
_cell.length_c   1.000
_cell.angle_alpha   90.00
_cell.angle_beta   90.00
_cell.angle_gamma   90.00
#
_symmetry.space_group_name_H-M   'P 1'
#
loop_
_entity.id
_entity.type
_entity.pdbx_description
1 polymer ?
#
loop_
_entity_poly.entity_id
_entity_poly.type
_entity_poly.pdbx_seq_one_letter_code
_entity_poly.pdbx_strand_id
1 'polypeptide(L)' 'MISPFDNLCLEKALEEAEKSLESGNFPVGAVLSFDEQIFSQGGNYGESGQNYIFHAETKLLIEAGPQLLSASKARKIGLK' A
#
# COMPACT_ATOMS: atom_id res chain seq x y z
N MET A 1 20.20 3.05 -6.01
CA MET A 1 20.26 1.59 -5.78
C MET A 1 19.00 1.24 -5.01
N ILE A 2 18.22 0.27 -5.48
CA ILE A 2 17.00 -0.18 -4.79
C ILE A 2 17.44 -0.90 -3.50
N SER A 3 16.90 -0.50 -2.34
CA SER A 3 17.28 -1.10 -1.05
C SER A 3 16.65 -2.48 -0.86
N PRO A 4 17.15 -3.32 0.06
CA PRO A 4 16.48 -4.56 0.44
C PRO A 4 15.03 -4.34 0.90
N PHE A 5 14.75 -3.22 1.57
CA PHE A 5 13.40 -2.87 1.99
C PHE A 5 12.49 -2.52 0.81
N ASP A 6 13.00 -1.81 -0.20
CA ASP A 6 12.26 -1.53 -1.43
C ASP A 6 11.92 -2.82 -2.18
N ASN A 7 12.86 -3.78 -2.26
CA ASN A 7 12.59 -5.11 -2.85
C ASN A 7 11.49 -5.85 -2.08
N LEU A 8 11.55 -5.88 -0.75
CA LEU A 8 10.51 -6.48 0.10
C LEU A 8 9.14 -5.82 -0.16
N CYS A 9 9.09 -4.50 -0.31
CA CYS A 9 7.84 -3.80 -0.63
C CYS A 9 7.31 -4.17 -2.02
N LEU A 10 8.18 -4.29 -3.02
CA LEU A 10 7.79 -4.66 -4.37
C LEU A 10 7.31 -6.12 -4.45
N GLU A 11 7.97 -7.06 -3.76
CA GLU A 11 7.53 -8.45 -3.65
C GLU A 11 6.12 -8.53 -3.07
N LYS A 12 5.85 -7.81 -1.97
CA LYS A 12 4.52 -7.73 -1.36
C LYS A 12 3.47 -7.08 -2.26
N ALA A 13 3.85 -6.06 -3.02
CA ALA A 13 2.96 -5.44 -3.99
C ALA A 13 2.58 -6.42 -5.12
N LEU A 14 3.52 -7.25 -5.58
CA LEU A 14 3.25 -8.29 -6.58
C LEU A 14 2.33 -9.38 -6.03
N GLU A 15 2.52 -9.82 -4.78
CA GLU A 15 1.60 -10.77 -4.11
C GLU A 15 0.14 -10.24 -4.10
N GLU A 16 -0.06 -8.95 -3.81
CA GLU A 16 -1.39 -8.34 -3.81
C GLU A 16 -1.97 -8.13 -5.22
N ALA A 17 -1.10 -7.91 -6.22
CA ALA A 17 -1.51 -7.85 -7.63
C ALA A 17 -2.01 -9.22 -8.10
N GLU A 18 -1.33 -10.31 -7.72
CA GLU A 18 -1.75 -11.69 -8.01
C GLU A 18 -3.10 -12.00 -7.35
N LYS A 19 -3.28 -11.69 -6.07
CA LYS A 19 -4.58 -11.86 -5.37
C LYS A 19 -5.72 -11.07 -6.03
N SER A 20 -5.42 -9.87 -6.53
CA SER A 20 -6.41 -9.03 -7.22
C SER A 20 -6.83 -9.68 -8.53
N LEU A 21 -5.87 -10.20 -9.30
CA LEU A 21 -6.12 -10.95 -10.54
C LEU A 21 -6.97 -12.18 -10.29
N GLU A 22 -6.62 -12.99 -9.29
CA GLU A 22 -7.38 -14.18 -8.89
C GLU A 22 -8.82 -13.85 -8.49
N SER A 23 -9.04 -12.65 -7.97
CA SER A 23 -10.35 -12.12 -7.58
C SER A 23 -11.11 -11.42 -8.72
N GLY A 24 -10.59 -11.45 -9.95
CA GLY A 24 -11.22 -10.84 -11.13
C GLY A 24 -11.06 -9.32 -11.24
N ASN A 25 -10.13 -8.73 -10.49
CA ASN A 25 -9.80 -7.31 -10.56
C ASN A 25 -8.54 -7.06 -11.41
N PHE A 26 -8.22 -5.78 -11.65
CA PHE A 26 -6.97 -5.43 -12.31
C PHE A 26 -5.76 -5.90 -11.47
N PRO A 27 -4.70 -6.48 -12.08
CA PRO A 27 -3.54 -7.01 -11.39
C PRO A 27 -2.61 -5.87 -10.92
N VAL A 28 -3.08 -5.09 -9.95
CA VAL A 28 -2.36 -3.96 -9.37
C VAL A 28 -2.38 -4.10 -7.86
N GLY A 29 -1.19 -4.17 -7.27
CA GLY A 29 -0.98 -4.18 -5.83
C GLY A 29 -0.09 -3.02 -5.40
N ALA A 30 -0.21 -2.63 -4.14
CA ALA A 30 0.56 -1.54 -3.56
C ALA A 30 0.91 -1.83 -2.09
N VAL A 31 1.96 -1.15 -1.62
CA VAL A 31 2.41 -1.16 -0.22
C VAL A 31 2.52 0.28 0.25
N LEU A 32 1.99 0.57 1.44
CA LEU A 32 2.11 1.85 2.12
C LEU A 32 3.15 1.70 3.22
N SER A 33 4.30 2.37 3.08
CA SER A 33 5.39 2.30 4.04
C SER A 33 5.92 3.68 4.41
N PHE A 34 6.58 3.75 5.58
CA PHE A 34 7.31 4.92 6.03
C PHE A 34 8.42 4.48 6.99
N ASP A 35 9.63 5.00 6.80
CA ASP A 35 10.78 4.73 7.68
C ASP A 35 11.05 3.21 7.85
N GLU A 36 11.08 2.49 6.73
CA GLU A 36 11.28 1.02 6.69
C GLU A 36 10.23 0.20 7.46
N GLN A 37 9.06 0.79 7.74
CA GLN A 37 7.90 0.11 8.30
C GLN A 37 6.76 0.06 7.28
N ILE A 38 6.16 -1.11 7.09
CA ILE A 38 4.94 -1.28 6.28
C ILE A 38 3.72 -1.05 7.17
N PHE A 39 2.82 -0.16 6.74
CA PHE A 39 1.58 0.20 7.43
C PHE A 39 0.37 -0.52 6.86
N SER A 40 0.32 -0.71 5.55
CA SER A 40 -0.69 -1.52 4.86
C SER A 40 -0.16 -2.05 3.53
N GLN A 41 -0.77 -3.12 3.03
CA GLN A 41 -0.59 -3.67 1.69
C GLN A 41 -1.95 -4.12 1.16
N GLY A 42 -2.16 -4.05 -0.15
CA GLY A 42 -3.45 -4.36 -0.74
C GLY A 42 -3.45 -4.16 -2.24
N GLY A 43 -4.47 -4.72 -2.89
CA GLY A 43 -4.63 -4.63 -4.32
C GLY A 43 -5.94 -3.97 -4.77
N ASN A 44 -6.05 -3.78 -6.07
CA ASN A 44 -7.21 -3.21 -6.74
C ASN A 44 -8.45 -4.08 -6.48
N TYR A 45 -9.59 -3.41 -6.24
CA TYR A 45 -10.89 -4.06 -6.09
C TYR A 45 -11.98 -3.34 -6.89
N GLY A 46 -11.59 -2.72 -8.01
CA GLY A 46 -12.48 -1.89 -8.84
C GLY A 46 -13.59 -2.67 -9.52
N GLU A 47 -13.29 -3.85 -10.05
CA GLU A 47 -14.28 -4.72 -10.71
C GLU A 47 -15.22 -5.34 -9.67
N SER A 48 -14.69 -5.92 -8.59
CA SER A 48 -15.53 -6.53 -7.55
C SER A 48 -16.33 -5.50 -6.74
N GLY A 49 -15.77 -4.30 -6.54
CA GLY A 49 -16.44 -3.19 -5.87
C GLY A 49 -17.28 -2.30 -6.79
N GLN A 50 -17.35 -2.59 -8.09
CA GLN A 50 -18.12 -1.85 -9.10
C GLN A 50 -17.84 -0.34 -9.09
N ASN A 51 -16.57 0.04 -8.88
CA ASN A 51 -16.16 1.44 -8.82
C ASN A 51 -14.69 1.61 -9.19
N TYR A 52 -14.44 2.32 -10.29
CA TYR A 52 -13.09 2.55 -10.81
C TYR A 52 -12.19 3.38 -9.91
N ILE A 53 -12.68 4.00 -8.84
CA ILE A 53 -11.80 4.69 -7.87
C ILE A 53 -11.14 3.73 -6.86
N PHE A 54 -11.59 2.48 -6.79
CA PHE A 54 -11.10 1.45 -5.86
C PHE A 54 -9.77 0.83 -6.32
N HIS A 55 -8.82 1.74 -6.54
CA HIS A 55 -7.41 1.45 -6.76
C HIS A 55 -6.76 0.89 -5.49
N ALA A 56 -5.63 0.20 -5.66
CA ALA A 56 -4.84 -0.30 -4.54
C ALA A 56 -4.43 0.87 -3.61
N GLU A 57 -3.95 1.97 -4.18
CA GLU A 57 -3.50 3.15 -3.45
C GLU A 57 -4.63 3.79 -2.62
N THR A 58 -5.83 3.89 -3.21
CA THR A 58 -7.02 4.40 -2.52
C THR A 58 -7.35 3.55 -1.31
N LYS A 59 -7.33 2.21 -1.46
CA LYS A 59 -7.57 1.25 -0.38
C LYS A 59 -6.63 1.51 0.81
N LEU A 60 -5.33 1.60 0.53
CA LEU A 60 -4.31 1.76 1.56
C LEU A 60 -4.45 3.07 2.34
N LEU A 61 -4.77 4.17 1.65
CA LEU A 61 -4.96 5.46 2.30
C LEU A 61 -6.21 5.47 3.20
N ILE A 62 -7.29 4.80 2.77
CA ILE A 62 -8.49 4.63 3.60
C ILE A 62 -8.19 3.80 4.85
N GLU A 63 -7.43 2.71 4.71
CA GLU A 63 -7.16 1.77 5.80
C GLU A 63 -6.11 2.28 6.80
N ALA A 64 -5.04 2.92 6.32
CA ALA A 64 -3.85 3.20 7.12
C ALA A 64 -3.33 4.65 7.02
N GLY A 65 -4.00 5.52 6.27
CA GLY A 65 -3.63 6.94 6.11
C GLY A 65 -3.46 7.70 7.43
N PRO A 66 -4.39 7.59 8.41
CA PRO A 66 -4.24 8.25 9.71
C PRO A 66 -3.00 7.81 10.51
N GLN A 67 -2.66 6.52 10.47
CA GLN A 67 -1.52 5.92 11.14
C GLN A 67 -0.21 6.39 10.50
N LEU A 68 -0.14 6.38 9.16
CA LEU A 68 0.98 6.93 8.40
C LEU A 68 1.20 8.43 8.70
N LEU A 69 0.12 9.21 8.70
CA LEU A 69 0.19 10.65 8.99
C LEU A 69 0.67 10.91 10.42
N SER A 70 0.25 10.09 11.38
CA SER A 70 0.69 10.20 12.78
C SER A 70 2.18 9.85 12.94
N ALA A 71 2.64 8.74 12.33
CA ALA A 71 4.03 8.33 12.33
C ALA A 71 4.95 9.40 11.68
N SER A 72 4.53 9.95 10.54
CA SER A 72 5.30 11.00 9.86
C SER A 72 5.42 12.30 10.65
N LYS A 73 4.39 12.66 11.43
CA LYS A 73 4.45 13.80 12.36
C LYS A 73 5.37 13.53 13.54
N ALA A 74 5.32 12.34 14.13
CA ALA A 74 6.18 11.97 15.26
C ALA A 74 7.67 12.05 14.89
N ARG A 75 8.06 11.54 13.70
CA ARG A 75 9.43 11.66 13.17
C ARG A 75 9.89 13.11 13.03
N LYS A 76 9.01 14.00 12.53
CA LYS A 76 9.31 15.44 12.42
C LYS A 76 9.52 16.12 13.78
N ILE A 77 8.87 15.64 14.84
CA ILE A 77 9.04 16.18 16.20
C ILE A 77 10.35 15.67 16.82
N GLY A 78 10.72 14.40 16.59
CA GLY A 78 11.97 13.82 17.09
C GLY A 78 13.25 14.29 16.38
N LEU A 79 13.12 15.00 15.26
CA LEU A 79 14.22 15.66 14.54
C LEU A 79 14.47 17.11 14.98
N LYS A 80 13.74 17.62 15.99
CA LYS A 80 13.94 18.96 16.57
C LYS A 80 14.90 18.96 17.74
#